data_AF-A0A9P1FM20-F1
#
_entry.id   AF-A0A9P1FM20-F1
#
_cell.length_a   1.000
_cell.length_b   1.000
_cell.length_c   1.000
_cell.angle_alpha   90.00
_cell.angle_beta   90.00
_cell.angle_gamma   90.00
#
_symmetry.space_group_name_H-M   'P 1'
#
loop_
_entity.id
_entity.type
_entity.pdbx_description
1 polymer ?
#
loop_
_entity_poly.entity_id
_entity_poly.type
_entity_poly.pdbx_seq_one_letter_code
_entity_poly.pdbx_strand_id
1 'polypeptide(L)'
;MANLETPPKKARLEPQTSPKSSEKARADSKPRAKDSEASRCDKEEPVADPDMTAISLARSLRAKYPDTFAELDRLTKEAKLSQAEGSRKGCMLKGEMPKESLTCSICSVAKHHCEWMYRSGYKGARRCNGSICNTCFKTARYLGVSRSPNLIIQCRARDVFVTLSTFVRQSKGVEDVCRCHRCRPDEKDE
;
A
#
# COMPACT_ATOMS: atom_id res chain seq x y z
N MET A 1 -50.38 19.97 -17.64
CA MET A 1 -50.90 18.67 -17.14
C MET A 1 -49.72 17.85 -16.69
N ALA A 2 -49.62 17.64 -15.38
CA ALA A 2 -48.51 16.95 -14.72
C ALA A 2 -48.78 15.44 -14.71
N ASN A 3 -47.75 14.63 -14.98
CA ASN A 3 -47.73 13.23 -14.59
C ASN A 3 -46.41 12.97 -13.85
N LEU A 4 -46.51 13.05 -12.53
CA LEU A 4 -45.48 12.65 -11.57
C LEU A 4 -45.66 11.16 -11.30
N GLU A 5 -44.82 10.33 -11.92
CA GLU A 5 -44.73 8.92 -11.59
C GLU A 5 -43.72 8.71 -10.44
N THR A 6 -44.26 8.27 -9.30
CA THR A 6 -43.56 7.59 -8.18
C THR A 6 -43.86 6.08 -8.34
N PRO A 7 -43.22 5.08 -7.68
CA PRO A 7 -42.18 5.03 -6.63
C PRO A 7 -41.13 3.88 -6.93
N PRO A 8 -40.44 3.13 -6.02
CA PRO A 8 -40.89 2.50 -4.77
C PRO A 8 -40.01 2.72 -3.53
N LYS A 9 -40.64 2.40 -2.39
CA LYS A 9 -40.16 2.48 -1.00
C LYS A 9 -38.96 1.58 -0.74
N LYS A 10 -37.99 2.13 0.01
CA LYS A 10 -36.83 1.40 0.57
C LYS A 10 -37.31 0.31 1.53
N ALA A 11 -36.87 -0.93 1.29
CA ALA A 11 -36.99 -2.02 2.24
C ALA A 11 -36.05 -1.78 3.42
N ARG A 12 -36.63 -1.77 4.63
CA ARG A 12 -35.95 -1.67 5.91
C ARG A 12 -35.46 -3.07 6.29
N LEU A 13 -34.15 -3.32 6.22
CA LEU A 13 -33.56 -4.50 6.84
C LEU A 13 -33.45 -4.28 8.34
N GLU A 14 -34.10 -5.15 9.12
CA GLU A 14 -33.91 -5.24 10.56
C GLU A 14 -32.67 -6.10 10.89
N PRO A 15 -31.90 -5.75 11.94
CA PRO A 15 -30.72 -6.52 12.34
C PRO A 15 -31.13 -7.79 13.10
N GLN A 16 -30.70 -8.95 12.60
CA GLN A 16 -30.78 -10.21 13.32
C GLN A 16 -29.71 -10.26 14.41
N THR A 17 -30.15 -10.32 15.66
CA THR A 17 -29.33 -10.72 16.80
C THR A 17 -29.44 -12.24 16.97
N SER A 18 -28.32 -12.89 17.27
CA SER A 18 -28.27 -14.28 17.71
C SER A 18 -27.08 -14.50 18.65
N PRO A 19 -27.15 -15.52 19.52
CA PRO A 19 -26.84 -15.34 20.93
C PRO A 19 -25.48 -15.90 21.38
N LYS A 20 -25.08 -15.41 22.56
CA LYS A 20 -24.04 -15.93 23.46
C LYS A 20 -24.16 -17.45 23.61
N SER A 21 -23.02 -18.14 23.50
CA SER A 21 -22.82 -19.44 24.15
C SER A 21 -21.52 -19.38 24.94
N SER A 22 -21.68 -19.63 26.23
CA SER A 22 -20.63 -19.68 27.24
C SER A 22 -20.29 -21.15 27.43
N GLU A 23 -19.03 -21.56 27.38
CA GLU A 23 -18.64 -22.74 28.16
C GLU A 23 -17.19 -22.68 28.60
N LYS A 24 -17.04 -22.82 29.92
CA LYS A 24 -15.82 -22.98 30.69
C LYS A 24 -15.52 -24.47 30.75
N ALA A 25 -14.27 -24.86 30.51
CA ALA A 25 -13.74 -26.10 31.08
C ALA A 25 -12.31 -25.86 31.58
N ARG A 26 -12.16 -26.03 32.90
CA ARG A 26 -10.89 -26.19 33.62
C ARG A 26 -10.40 -27.64 33.44
N ALA A 27 -9.09 -27.88 33.40
CA ALA A 27 -8.41 -28.72 34.39
C ALA A 27 -6.90 -28.87 34.07
N ASP A 28 -6.14 -28.58 35.12
CA ASP A 28 -4.76 -28.98 35.40
C ASP A 28 -4.46 -30.45 35.11
N SER A 29 -3.25 -30.75 34.59
CA SER A 29 -2.45 -31.93 34.94
C SER A 29 -1.03 -31.82 34.36
N LYS A 30 -0.06 -31.45 35.21
CA LYS A 30 1.37 -31.88 35.13
C LYS A 30 1.46 -33.27 35.82
N PRO A 31 2.47 -34.16 35.57
CA PRO A 31 3.90 -33.80 35.55
C PRO A 31 4.89 -34.66 34.69
N ARG A 32 6.12 -34.14 34.63
CA ARG A 32 7.47 -34.79 34.61
C ARG A 32 7.99 -35.54 33.37
N ALA A 33 8.88 -34.83 32.67
CA ALA A 33 10.30 -35.12 32.39
C ALA A 33 10.73 -36.53 31.96
N LYS A 34 11.35 -36.60 30.77
CA LYS A 34 12.68 -37.20 30.60
C LYS A 34 13.37 -36.67 29.34
N ASP A 35 14.63 -36.34 29.55
CA ASP A 35 15.60 -35.77 28.64
C ASP A 35 15.87 -36.68 27.44
N SER A 36 15.99 -36.06 26.26
CA SER A 36 16.72 -36.60 25.11
C SER A 36 17.13 -35.40 24.26
N GLU A 37 18.25 -34.80 24.67
CA GLU A 37 18.93 -33.71 24.02
C GLU A 37 19.55 -34.23 22.70
N ALA A 38 18.71 -34.33 21.67
CA ALA A 38 19.18 -34.36 20.30
C ALA A 38 19.41 -32.89 19.90
N SER A 39 20.65 -32.43 20.06
CA SER A 39 21.15 -31.18 19.48
C SER A 39 20.95 -31.23 17.96
N ARG A 40 19.77 -30.82 17.52
CA ARG A 40 19.55 -30.39 16.15
C ARG A 40 20.35 -29.10 16.01
N CYS A 41 21.46 -29.17 15.29
CA CYS A 41 21.97 -27.99 14.62
C CYS A 41 20.89 -27.53 13.66
N ASP A 42 19.94 -26.74 14.16
CA ASP A 42 19.14 -25.84 13.35
C ASP A 42 20.14 -24.94 12.62
N LYS A 43 20.49 -25.35 11.40
CA LYS A 43 21.04 -24.43 10.42
C LYS A 43 19.94 -23.42 10.20
N GLU A 44 20.00 -22.31 10.94
CA GLU A 44 19.21 -21.13 10.64
C GLU A 44 19.52 -20.79 9.18
N GLU A 45 18.58 -21.12 8.28
CA GLU A 45 18.70 -20.69 6.90
C GLU A 45 18.76 -19.17 6.92
N PRO A 46 19.72 -18.55 6.21
CA PRO A 46 19.86 -17.11 6.21
C PRO A 46 18.53 -16.50 5.78
N VAL A 47 17.88 -15.80 6.70
CA VAL A 47 16.61 -15.11 6.45
C VAL A 47 16.88 -14.11 5.35
N ALA A 48 16.40 -14.41 4.14
CA ALA A 48 16.64 -13.57 2.98
C ALA A 48 16.12 -12.16 3.26
N ASP A 49 16.95 -11.16 2.98
CA ASP A 49 16.56 -9.76 3.11
C ASP A 49 15.31 -9.51 2.24
N PRO A 50 14.18 -9.06 2.84
CA PRO A 50 12.93 -8.85 2.13
C PRO A 50 13.07 -7.86 0.97
N ASP A 51 13.98 -6.88 1.07
CA ASP A 51 14.24 -5.92 -0.02
C ASP A 51 14.95 -6.60 -1.19
N MET A 52 15.88 -7.55 -0.93
CA MET A 52 16.55 -8.31 -1.99
C MET A 52 15.59 -9.23 -2.73
N THR A 53 14.67 -9.89 -2.03
CA THR A 53 13.64 -10.70 -2.67
C THR A 53 12.68 -9.84 -3.49
N ALA A 54 12.29 -8.66 -2.99
CA ALA A 54 11.46 -7.71 -3.73
C ALA A 54 12.15 -7.18 -5.00
N ILE A 55 13.46 -6.89 -4.94
CA ILE A 55 14.26 -6.50 -6.10
C ILE A 55 14.33 -7.64 -7.14
N SER A 56 14.54 -8.88 -6.70
CA SER A 56 14.56 -10.04 -7.58
C SER A 56 13.22 -10.21 -8.31
N LEU A 57 12.12 -10.16 -7.56
CA LEU A 57 10.77 -10.23 -8.12
C LEU A 57 10.49 -9.07 -9.09
N ALA A 58 10.94 -7.84 -8.76
CA ALA A 58 10.81 -6.70 -9.66
C ALA A 58 11.51 -6.93 -11.00
N ARG A 59 12.71 -7.52 -11.01
CA ARG A 59 13.42 -7.88 -12.24
C ARG A 59 12.66 -8.94 -13.05
N SER A 60 12.16 -9.99 -12.39
CA SER A 60 11.35 -11.03 -13.05
C SER A 60 10.07 -10.46 -13.66
N LEU A 61 9.39 -9.55 -12.96
CA LEU A 61 8.20 -8.88 -13.47
C LEU A 61 8.52 -7.97 -14.66
N ARG A 62 9.64 -7.24 -14.64
CA ARG A 62 10.09 -6.46 -15.80
C ARG A 62 10.37 -7.33 -17.02
N ALA A 63 11.01 -8.48 -16.82
CA ALA A 63 11.28 -9.43 -17.89
C ALA A 63 10.00 -10.05 -18.46
N LYS A 64 8.96 -10.24 -17.62
CA LYS A 64 7.68 -10.81 -18.04
C LYS A 64 6.81 -9.84 -18.86
N TYR A 65 6.93 -8.54 -18.64
CA TYR A 65 6.08 -7.52 -19.29
C TYR A 65 6.91 -6.45 -20.04
N PRO A 66 7.79 -6.83 -20.97
CA PRO A 66 8.75 -5.92 -21.59
C PRO A 66 8.09 -4.73 -22.29
N ASP A 67 6.99 -4.96 -23.03
CA ASP A 67 6.29 -3.91 -23.79
C ASP A 67 5.65 -2.87 -22.86
N THR A 68 5.03 -3.33 -21.76
CA THR A 68 4.45 -2.45 -20.74
C THR A 68 5.49 -1.52 -20.15
N PHE A 69 6.69 -2.05 -19.85
CA PHE A 69 7.77 -1.26 -19.27
C PHE A 69 8.45 -0.35 -20.29
N ALA A 70 8.60 -0.79 -21.54
CA ALA A 70 9.11 0.04 -22.63
C ALA A 70 8.22 1.27 -22.86
N GLU A 71 6.90 1.07 -22.89
CA GLU A 71 5.93 2.15 -23.06
C GLU A 71 5.92 3.10 -21.85
N LEU A 72 5.98 2.55 -20.63
CA LEU A 72 6.07 3.37 -19.41
C LEU A 72 7.35 4.21 -19.37
N ASP A 73 8.47 3.63 -19.79
CA ASP A 73 9.75 4.34 -19.87
C ASP A 73 9.71 5.44 -20.95
N ARG A 74 9.05 5.20 -22.09
CA ARG A 74 8.81 6.21 -23.14
C ARG A 74 7.97 7.38 -22.62
N LEU A 75 6.79 7.11 -22.07
CA LEU A 75 5.91 8.16 -21.52
C LEU A 75 6.57 8.92 -20.36
N THR A 76 7.38 8.25 -19.54
CA THR A 76 8.12 8.89 -18.46
C THR A 76 9.17 9.87 -19.02
N LYS A 77 9.85 9.53 -20.12
CA LYS A 77 10.79 10.44 -20.79
C LYS A 77 10.07 11.65 -21.37
N GLU A 78 8.94 11.44 -22.05
CA GLU A 78 8.12 12.52 -22.63
C GLU A 78 7.57 13.48 -21.56
N ALA A 79 7.10 12.95 -20.43
CA ALA A 79 6.65 13.76 -19.31
C ALA A 79 7.78 14.60 -18.67
N LYS A 80 9.02 14.08 -18.64
CA LYS A 80 10.19 14.84 -18.15
C LYS A 80 10.59 15.95 -19.11
N LEU A 81 10.57 15.68 -20.41
CA LEU A 81 10.90 16.67 -21.44
C LEU A 81 9.90 17.83 -21.43
N SER A 82 8.60 17.53 -21.38
CA SER A 82 7.55 18.57 -21.32
C SER A 82 7.62 19.43 -20.05
N GLN A 83 7.99 18.87 -18.90
CA GLN A 83 8.25 19.64 -17.68
C GLN A 83 9.48 20.55 -17.82
N ALA A 84 10.56 20.08 -18.44
CA ALA A 84 11.77 20.87 -18.65
C ALA A 84 11.52 22.06 -19.60
N GLU A 85 10.67 21.87 -20.62
CA GLU A 85 10.26 22.92 -21.55
C GLU A 85 9.29 23.92 -20.91
N GLY A 86 8.30 23.44 -20.15
CA GLY A 86 7.35 24.29 -19.41
C GLY A 86 8.02 25.13 -18.33
N SER A 87 9.07 24.61 -17.67
CA SER A 87 9.82 25.33 -16.65
C SER A 87 10.64 26.52 -17.19
N ARG A 88 10.90 26.58 -18.52
CA ARG A 88 11.54 27.76 -19.15
C ARG A 88 10.56 28.91 -19.40
N LYS A 89 9.26 28.65 -19.42
CA LYS A 89 8.21 29.67 -19.59
C LYS A 89 7.59 30.05 -18.24
N GLY A 90 8.38 30.47 -17.26
CA GLY A 90 7.95 31.29 -16.12
C GLY A 90 6.69 30.86 -15.34
N CYS A 91 6.25 29.61 -15.44
CA CYS A 91 5.02 29.15 -14.86
C CYS A 91 5.35 28.30 -13.65
N MET A 92 5.51 28.97 -12.51
CA MET A 92 5.38 28.34 -11.19
C MET A 92 3.92 27.88 -10.98
N LEU A 93 3.43 26.95 -11.81
CA LEU A 93 2.39 26.06 -11.33
C LEU A 93 3.10 25.13 -10.36
N LYS A 94 3.23 25.60 -9.10
CA LYS A 94 3.40 24.74 -7.93
C LYS A 94 2.40 23.61 -8.14
N GLY A 95 2.88 22.43 -8.53
CA GLY A 95 2.01 21.32 -8.89
C GLY A 95 1.01 21.17 -7.77
N GLU A 96 -0.28 21.42 -8.07
CA GLU A 96 -1.33 21.32 -7.08
C GLU A 96 -1.18 19.94 -6.46
N MET A 97 -0.84 19.92 -5.17
CA MET A 97 -0.78 18.66 -4.46
C MET A 97 -2.17 18.04 -4.55
N PRO A 98 -2.30 16.77 -5.00
CA PRO A 98 -3.59 16.12 -5.08
C PRO A 98 -4.33 16.29 -3.75
N LYS A 99 -5.64 16.56 -3.79
CA LYS A 99 -6.51 16.53 -2.61
C LYS A 99 -6.22 15.24 -1.83
N GLU A 100 -6.17 15.32 -0.51
CA GLU A 100 -5.85 14.17 0.35
C GLU A 100 -6.70 12.97 -0.07
N SER A 101 -6.05 11.96 -0.68
CA SER A 101 -6.75 10.75 -1.09
C SER A 101 -6.87 9.82 0.10
N LEU A 102 -8.07 9.29 0.33
CA LEU A 102 -8.31 8.26 1.35
C LEU A 102 -7.94 6.86 0.87
N THR A 103 -7.64 6.70 -0.43
CA THR A 103 -7.30 5.43 -1.07
C THR A 103 -6.09 5.59 -2.00
N CYS A 104 -5.22 4.60 -2.05
CA CYS A 104 -4.07 4.62 -2.95
C CYS A 104 -4.54 4.55 -4.42
N SER A 105 -4.12 5.49 -5.27
CA SER A 105 -4.52 5.51 -6.69
C SER A 105 -3.99 4.33 -7.51
N ILE A 106 -2.99 3.60 -7.00
CA ILE A 106 -2.41 2.43 -7.68
C ILE A 106 -3.06 1.14 -7.17
N CYS A 107 -2.90 0.83 -5.88
CA CYS A 107 -3.37 -0.43 -5.31
C CYS A 107 -4.73 -0.37 -4.63
N SER A 108 -5.42 0.77 -4.65
CA SER A 108 -6.75 0.99 -4.05
C SER A 108 -6.87 0.73 -2.54
N VAL A 109 -5.76 0.44 -1.85
CA VAL A 109 -5.78 0.22 -0.40
C VAL A 109 -6.06 1.54 0.33
N ALA A 110 -6.95 1.46 1.32
CA ALA A 110 -7.39 2.61 2.10
C ALA A 110 -6.33 3.07 3.12
N LYS A 111 -6.40 4.36 3.48
CA LYS A 111 -5.36 5.07 4.25
C LYS A 111 -5.02 4.46 5.60
N HIS A 112 -6.02 3.94 6.30
CA HIS A 112 -5.86 3.38 7.64
C HIS A 112 -5.47 1.90 7.63
N HIS A 113 -5.28 1.28 6.46
CA HIS A 113 -4.93 -0.14 6.29
C HIS A 113 -3.50 -0.37 5.79
N CYS A 114 -2.71 0.68 5.58
CA CYS A 114 -1.31 0.58 5.20
C CYS A 114 -0.53 1.81 5.61
N GLU A 115 0.79 1.77 5.47
CA GLU A 115 1.65 2.93 5.68
C GLU A 115 1.55 3.92 4.50
N TRP A 116 1.44 5.21 4.83
CA TRP A 116 1.42 6.30 3.86
C TRP A 116 2.68 7.15 3.98
N MET A 117 3.06 7.78 2.88
CA MET A 117 4.07 8.84 2.94
C MET A 117 3.46 10.04 3.67
N TYR A 118 4.12 10.52 4.72
CA TYR A 118 3.74 11.74 5.40
C TYR A 118 4.78 12.84 5.13
N ARG A 119 4.35 14.09 5.18
CA ARG A 119 5.21 15.27 5.29
C ARG A 119 4.87 15.99 6.58
N SER A 120 5.88 16.63 7.17
CA SER A 120 5.67 17.54 8.28
C SER A 120 4.81 18.71 7.82
N GLY A 121 3.62 18.84 8.41
CA GLY A 121 2.72 19.96 8.18
C GLY A 121 3.01 21.13 9.13
N TYR A 122 2.24 22.20 8.97
CA TYR A 122 2.27 23.34 9.88
C TYR A 122 1.93 22.89 11.32
N LYS A 123 2.75 23.30 12.30
CA LYS A 123 2.65 22.92 13.73
C LYS A 123 2.87 21.42 14.04
N GLY A 124 3.70 20.70 13.27
CA GLY A 124 4.05 19.30 13.55
C GLY A 124 2.96 18.28 13.19
N ALA A 125 1.84 18.71 12.62
CA ALA A 125 0.80 17.80 12.16
C ALA A 125 1.27 17.04 10.90
N ARG A 126 1.34 15.70 10.96
CA ARG A 126 1.66 14.84 9.79
C ARG A 126 0.55 14.94 8.74
N ARG A 127 0.85 15.45 7.55
CA ARG A 127 -0.06 15.45 6.40
C ARG A 127 0.33 14.38 5.40
N CYS A 128 -0.66 13.70 4.82
CA CYS A 128 -0.38 12.71 3.78
C CYS A 128 0.22 13.39 2.55
N ASN A 129 1.26 12.77 2.01
CA ASN A 129 1.97 13.26 0.85
C ASN A 129 1.58 12.43 -0.38
N GLY A 130 0.77 13.05 -1.24
CA GLY A 130 0.40 12.49 -2.54
C GLY A 130 -0.76 11.50 -2.47
N SER A 131 -0.95 10.78 -3.57
CA SER A 131 -2.10 9.90 -3.80
C SER A 131 -1.76 8.41 -3.75
N ILE A 132 -0.55 8.03 -3.30
CA ILE A 132 -0.08 6.65 -3.26
C ILE A 132 0.44 6.28 -1.87
N CYS A 133 0.26 5.03 -1.45
CA CYS A 133 0.81 4.51 -0.20
C CYS A 133 2.33 4.31 -0.27
N ASN A 134 2.99 4.16 0.88
CA ASN A 134 4.45 3.99 0.96
C ASN A 134 4.91 2.74 0.19
N THR A 135 4.16 1.66 0.28
CA THR A 135 4.48 0.40 -0.40
C THR A 135 4.48 0.55 -1.92
N CYS A 136 3.47 1.21 -2.51
CA CYS A 136 3.46 1.51 -3.95
C CYS A 136 4.59 2.47 -4.36
N PHE A 137 4.98 3.39 -3.47
CA PHE A 137 6.15 4.24 -3.71
C PHE A 137 7.45 3.43 -3.76
N LYS A 138 7.68 2.50 -2.83
CA LYS A 138 8.82 1.57 -2.86
C LYS A 138 8.79 0.66 -4.09
N THR A 139 7.62 0.12 -4.45
CA THR A 139 7.42 -0.68 -5.66
C THR A 139 7.89 0.05 -6.93
N ALA A 140 7.56 1.35 -7.08
CA ALA A 140 8.04 2.15 -8.20
C ALA A 140 9.59 2.24 -8.24
N ARG A 141 10.24 2.29 -7.06
CA ARG A 141 11.70 2.31 -6.93
C ARG A 141 12.33 0.97 -7.32
N TYR A 142 11.80 -0.15 -6.83
CA TYR A 142 12.32 -1.48 -7.20
C TYR A 142 12.17 -1.75 -8.70
N LEU A 143 11.06 -1.29 -9.30
CA LEU A 143 10.83 -1.40 -10.74
C LEU A 143 11.66 -0.38 -11.56
N GLY A 144 12.24 0.64 -10.94
CA GLY A 144 13.02 1.66 -11.65
C GLY A 144 12.19 2.54 -12.59
N VAL A 145 10.92 2.80 -12.27
CA VAL A 145 9.97 3.51 -13.15
C VAL A 145 9.37 4.76 -12.50
N SER A 146 8.54 5.49 -13.26
CA SER A 146 7.77 6.62 -12.72
C SER A 146 6.82 6.19 -11.60
N ARG A 147 6.67 7.08 -10.61
CA ARG A 147 5.70 6.97 -9.51
C ARG A 147 4.36 7.64 -9.82
N SER A 148 4.16 8.15 -11.03
CA SER A 148 2.93 8.84 -11.43
C SER A 148 1.80 7.82 -11.63
N PRO A 149 0.70 7.87 -10.84
CA PRO A 149 -0.41 6.93 -11.01
C PRO A 149 -1.00 6.99 -12.41
N ASN A 150 -1.11 8.18 -13.00
CA ASN A 150 -1.66 8.37 -14.34
C ASN A 150 -0.85 7.61 -15.39
N LEU A 151 0.48 7.70 -15.35
CA LEU A 151 1.36 6.99 -16.30
C LEU A 151 1.27 5.47 -16.09
N ILE A 152 1.25 5.02 -14.83
CA ILE A 152 1.15 3.59 -14.50
C ILE A 152 -0.18 3.00 -15.03
N ILE A 153 -1.29 3.73 -14.86
CA ILE A 153 -2.61 3.31 -15.34
C ILE A 153 -2.67 3.34 -16.87
N GLN A 154 -2.15 4.40 -17.51
CA GLN A 154 -2.14 4.55 -18.96
C GLN A 154 -1.36 3.41 -19.65
N CYS A 155 -0.23 2.99 -19.08
CA CYS A 155 0.57 1.88 -19.59
C CYS A 155 0.02 0.49 -19.23
N ARG A 156 -1.13 0.40 -18.55
CA ARG A 156 -1.68 -0.87 -18.04
C ARG A 156 -0.72 -1.62 -17.11
N ALA A 157 0.21 -0.90 -16.47
CA ALA A 157 1.19 -1.47 -15.53
C ALA A 157 0.61 -1.70 -14.13
N ARG A 158 -0.65 -1.31 -13.90
CA ARG A 158 -1.30 -1.34 -12.58
C ARG A 158 -1.22 -2.71 -11.91
N ASP A 159 -1.49 -3.79 -12.63
CA ASP A 159 -1.52 -5.15 -12.06
C ASP A 159 -0.12 -5.62 -11.65
N VAL A 160 0.92 -5.21 -12.39
CA VAL A 160 2.31 -5.47 -12.03
C VAL A 160 2.67 -4.76 -10.73
N PHE A 161 2.25 -3.51 -10.58
CA PHE A 161 2.42 -2.76 -9.34
C PHE A 161 1.63 -3.37 -8.18
N VAL A 162 0.39 -3.81 -8.39
CA VAL A 162 -0.42 -4.45 -7.35
C VAL A 162 0.24 -5.74 -6.89
N THR A 163 0.75 -6.55 -7.81
CA THR A 163 1.47 -7.80 -7.50
C THR A 163 2.67 -7.54 -6.60
N LEU A 164 3.59 -6.66 -7.03
CA LEU A 164 4.81 -6.39 -6.27
C LEU A 164 4.51 -5.63 -4.97
N SER A 165 3.56 -4.69 -4.96
CA SER A 165 3.19 -3.97 -3.74
C SER A 165 2.50 -4.88 -2.72
N THR A 166 1.76 -5.89 -3.16
CA THR A 166 1.20 -6.91 -2.26
C THR A 166 2.31 -7.74 -1.64
N PHE A 167 3.28 -8.18 -2.43
CA PHE A 167 4.46 -8.89 -1.94
C PHE A 167 5.24 -8.05 -0.90
N VAL A 168 5.60 -6.81 -1.24
CA VAL A 168 6.35 -5.93 -0.33
C VAL A 168 5.56 -5.66 0.96
N ARG A 169 4.23 -5.51 0.88
CA ARG A 169 3.37 -5.37 2.07
C ARG A 169 3.44 -6.61 2.95
N GLN A 170 3.30 -7.80 2.36
CA GLN A 170 3.39 -9.06 3.09
C GLN A 170 4.76 -9.22 3.77
N SER A 171 5.85 -8.86 3.08
CA SER A 171 7.20 -8.89 3.63
C SER A 171 7.40 -7.92 4.81
N LYS A 172 6.70 -6.77 4.81
CA LYS A 172 6.73 -5.82 5.95
C LYS A 172 5.88 -6.28 7.14
N GLY A 173 4.92 -7.17 6.93
CA GLY A 173 4.07 -7.72 8.00
C GLY A 173 3.42 -6.64 8.87
N VAL A 174 3.70 -6.68 10.18
CA VAL A 174 3.14 -5.76 11.20
C VAL A 174 3.58 -4.30 11.04
N GLU A 175 4.57 -4.03 10.20
CA GLU A 175 5.10 -2.68 9.97
C GLU A 175 4.33 -1.88 8.92
N ASP A 176 3.51 -2.52 8.06
CA ASP A 176 2.68 -1.82 7.07
C ASP A 176 1.37 -1.29 7.69
N VAL A 177 1.50 -0.43 8.71
CA VAL A 177 0.38 0.15 9.45
C VAL A 177 0.37 1.67 9.31
N CYS A 178 -0.84 2.26 9.34
CA CYS A 178 -1.02 3.70 9.27
C CYS A 178 -0.35 4.41 10.45
N ARG A 179 0.46 5.44 10.18
CA ARG A 179 1.19 6.25 11.18
C ARG A 179 0.65 7.68 11.33
N CYS A 180 -0.60 7.91 10.95
CA CYS A 180 -1.23 9.21 11.16
C CYS A 180 -1.47 9.46 12.65
N HIS A 181 -1.58 10.74 13.05
CA HIS A 181 -1.83 11.13 14.44
C HIS A 181 -3.07 10.46 15.06
N ARG A 182 -4.09 10.10 14.27
CA ARG A 182 -5.26 9.36 14.76
C ARG A 182 -4.98 7.88 15.06
N CYS A 183 -4.08 7.25 14.31
CA CYS A 183 -3.75 5.83 14.45
C CYS A 183 -2.59 5.59 15.43
N ARG A 184 -1.63 6.53 15.48
CA ARG A 184 -0.47 6.50 16.38
C ARG A 184 -0.31 7.88 17.01
N PRO A 185 -1.10 8.21 18.04
CA PRO A 185 -1.05 9.52 18.70
C PRO A 185 0.26 9.74 19.48
N ASP A 186 0.90 8.66 19.92
CA ASP A 186 2.06 8.69 20.81
C ASP A 186 3.42 8.72 20.09
N GLU A 187 3.46 8.47 18.78
CA GLU A 187 4.70 8.61 17.99
C GLU A 187 5.00 10.09 17.75
N LYS A 188 5.84 10.69 18.60
CA LYS A 188 6.51 11.96 18.32
C LYS A 188 7.68 11.73 17.37
N ASP A 189 7.98 12.73 16.56
CA ASP A 189 8.88 12.64 15.40
C ASP A 189 10.31 12.17 15.78
N GLU A 190 10.74 11.04 15.21
CA GLU A 190 12.16 10.71 14.98
C GLU A 190 12.62 11.30 13.64
#